data_AF-A0A559KLK3-F1
#
_entry.id   AF-A0A559KLK3-F1
#
_cell.length_a   1.000
_cell.length_b   1.000
_cell.length_c   1.000
_cell.angle_alpha   90.00
_cell.angle_beta   90.00
_cell.angle_gamma   90.00
#
_symmetry.space_group_name_H-M   'P 1'
#
loop_
_entity.id
_entity.type
_entity.pdbx_description
1 polymer ?
#
loop_
_entity_poly.entity_id
_entity_poly.type
_entity_poly.pdbx_seq_one_letter_code
_entity_poly.pdbx_strand_id
1 'polypeptide(L)'
;MTSPSELPAWYYRVSEAVKKRNGVILWDFDEDISDLDETSPDETIAYNGPDAANYHYLREKREERKRELFQRKEIIRKRKEDAREEEKNKVEQVRAAYEAFEISVSRSESTQLGPIDSQFDLYCMDYFDCFYDPSPHGYQRRYVRFEYGDRGEVHSDDLTGRFWLNPKVDFELVPFKAPECSSLKHHEIYTTDGRFSMVLQFIDKDHLILRASRDLVFWGTPQDSRGPETFIFMGVRNDWGKQLQAFARMLHP
;
A
#
# COMPACT_ATOMS: atom_id res chain seq x y z
N MET A 1 -35.83 -31.76 11.87
CA MET A 1 -34.40 -31.62 11.56
C MET A 1 -34.22 -30.23 10.99
N THR A 2 -33.77 -29.29 11.82
CA THR A 2 -33.48 -27.91 11.40
C THR A 2 -32.16 -27.92 10.65
N SER A 3 -32.19 -27.52 9.38
CA SER A 3 -31.01 -27.25 8.55
C SER A 3 -30.07 -26.32 9.32
N PRO A 4 -28.74 -26.47 9.22
CA PRO A 4 -27.83 -25.48 9.76
C PRO A 4 -28.13 -24.14 9.07
N SER A 5 -28.62 -23.18 9.84
CA SER A 5 -28.84 -21.81 9.36
C SER A 5 -27.48 -21.25 8.95
N GLU A 6 -27.26 -21.11 7.64
CA GLU A 6 -26.09 -20.39 7.14
C GLU A 6 -26.05 -19.02 7.80
N LEU A 7 -24.91 -18.70 8.41
CA LEU A 7 -24.75 -17.42 9.09
C LEU A 7 -24.79 -16.30 8.05
N PRO A 8 -25.33 -15.11 8.39
CA PRO A 8 -25.38 -13.98 7.47
C PRO A 8 -23.99 -13.62 6.92
N ALA A 9 -23.93 -13.08 5.71
CA ALA A 9 -22.67 -12.75 5.04
C ALA A 9 -21.78 -11.79 5.87
N TRP A 10 -22.39 -10.88 6.64
CA TRP A 10 -21.67 -9.94 7.51
C TRP A 10 -20.89 -10.66 8.62
N TYR A 11 -21.40 -11.80 9.11
CA TYR A 11 -20.74 -12.58 10.17
C TYR A 11 -19.37 -13.07 9.72
N TYR A 12 -19.28 -13.62 8.51
CA TYR A 12 -18.02 -14.14 7.99
C TYR A 12 -16.99 -13.02 7.78
N ARG A 13 -17.40 -11.86 7.27
CA ARG A 13 -16.53 -10.68 7.11
C ARG A 13 -16.01 -10.13 8.43
N VAL A 14 -16.89 -9.94 9.41
CA VAL A 14 -16.49 -9.51 10.77
C VAL A 14 -15.54 -10.54 11.38
N SER A 15 -15.82 -11.84 11.22
CA SER A 15 -14.91 -12.89 11.71
C SER A 15 -13.52 -12.81 11.06
N GLU A 16 -13.45 -12.52 9.76
CA GLU A 16 -12.20 -12.34 9.04
C GLU A 16 -11.50 -11.04 9.45
N ALA A 17 -12.24 -9.95 9.67
CA ALA A 17 -11.69 -8.70 10.16
C ALA A 17 -11.08 -8.84 11.56
N VAL A 18 -11.77 -9.55 12.47
CA VAL A 18 -11.25 -9.89 13.80
C VAL A 18 -9.96 -10.69 13.68
N LYS A 19 -9.91 -11.69 12.79
CA LYS A 19 -8.68 -12.47 12.57
C LYS A 19 -7.53 -11.64 11.99
N LYS A 20 -7.81 -10.72 11.06
CA LYS A 20 -6.80 -9.93 10.34
C LYS A 20 -6.28 -8.74 11.13
N ARG A 21 -7.16 -8.07 11.90
CA ARG A 21 -6.89 -6.77 12.54
C ARG A 21 -6.97 -6.80 14.07
N ASN A 22 -7.33 -7.93 14.68
CA ASN A 22 -7.57 -8.07 16.12
C ASN A 22 -8.57 -7.04 16.68
N GLY A 23 -9.59 -6.71 15.89
CA GLY A 23 -10.62 -5.73 16.22
C GLY A 23 -11.64 -5.58 15.10
N VAL A 24 -12.79 -5.01 15.42
CA VAL A 24 -13.86 -4.69 14.47
C VAL A 24 -13.93 -3.19 14.33
N ILE A 25 -13.81 -2.69 13.11
CA ILE A 25 -14.06 -1.30 12.77
C ILE A 25 -15.45 -1.18 12.14
N LEU A 26 -16.05 0.01 12.21
CA LEU A 26 -17.37 0.29 11.61
C LEU A 26 -17.48 -0.10 10.12
N TRP A 27 -16.33 -0.30 9.46
CA TRP A 27 -16.17 -0.71 8.07
C TRP A 27 -16.28 -2.22 7.80
N ASP A 28 -16.32 -3.06 8.84
CA ASP A 28 -16.46 -4.52 8.69
C ASP A 28 -17.92 -4.96 8.59
N PHE A 29 -18.86 -4.02 8.76
CA PHE A 29 -20.30 -4.17 8.53
C PHE A 29 -20.64 -3.48 7.21
N ASP A 30 -21.18 -4.22 6.25
CA ASP A 30 -21.48 -3.75 4.89
C ASP A 30 -22.98 -3.64 4.58
N GLU A 31 -23.79 -4.34 5.37
CA GLU A 31 -25.25 -4.32 5.29
C GLU A 31 -25.82 -3.42 6.40
N ASP A 32 -26.67 -2.48 5.99
CA ASP A 32 -27.66 -1.95 6.89
C ASP A 32 -28.61 -3.12 7.19
N ILE A 33 -28.83 -3.43 8.46
CA ILE A 33 -29.86 -4.42 8.85
C ILE A 33 -31.25 -3.94 8.35
N SER A 34 -31.35 -2.70 7.83
CA SER A 34 -32.51 -2.14 7.13
C SER A 34 -32.72 -2.56 5.68
N ASP A 35 -31.77 -3.25 5.02
CA ASP A 35 -32.00 -3.81 3.67
C ASP A 35 -32.86 -5.10 3.72
N LEU A 36 -33.24 -5.54 4.92
CA LEU A 36 -34.27 -6.53 5.14
C LEU A 36 -35.65 -5.94 4.80
N ASP A 37 -36.04 -6.18 3.55
CA ASP A 37 -37.40 -6.15 2.97
C ASP A 37 -38.02 -4.76 2.66
N GLU A 38 -37.56 -4.15 1.58
CA GLU A 38 -38.30 -3.10 0.83
C GLU A 38 -39.18 -3.68 -0.29
N THR A 39 -39.67 -4.94 -0.16
CA THR A 39 -40.68 -5.47 -1.10
C THR A 39 -42.12 -5.15 -0.68
N SER A 40 -42.31 -4.49 0.46
CA SER A 40 -43.62 -4.03 0.94
C SER A 40 -43.89 -2.59 0.46
N PRO A 41 -44.84 -2.36 -0.45
CA PRO A 41 -45.19 -1.02 -0.90
C PRO A 41 -45.86 -0.23 0.23
N ASP A 42 -45.29 0.93 0.56
CA ASP A 42 -45.99 2.18 0.91
C ASP A 42 -47.02 2.22 2.06
N GLU A 43 -47.15 1.19 2.91
CA GLU A 43 -48.10 1.22 4.04
C GLU A 43 -47.62 2.06 5.25
N THR A 44 -46.35 2.47 5.25
CA THR A 44 -45.70 3.14 6.39
C THR A 44 -45.79 4.67 6.38
N ILE A 45 -46.15 5.29 5.25
CA ILE A 45 -46.31 6.76 5.17
C ILE A 45 -47.51 7.23 5.99
N ALA A 46 -48.51 6.39 6.18
CA ALA A 46 -49.77 6.72 6.85
C ALA A 46 -49.87 6.21 8.31
N TYR A 47 -48.75 5.86 8.97
CA TYR A 47 -48.80 5.42 10.36
C TYR A 47 -49.23 6.55 11.29
N ASN A 48 -50.44 6.43 11.85
CA ASN A 48 -51.09 7.39 12.75
C ASN A 48 -51.35 6.81 14.16
N GLY A 49 -50.57 5.82 14.57
CA GLY A 49 -50.66 5.22 15.91
C GLY A 49 -50.30 6.21 17.03
N PRO A 50 -50.51 5.82 18.31
CA PRO A 50 -50.23 6.67 19.46
C PRO A 50 -48.75 7.05 19.60
N ASP A 51 -47.84 6.28 18.99
CA ASP A 51 -46.41 6.51 18.90
C ASP A 51 -45.96 6.99 17.50
N ALA A 52 -46.88 7.47 16.67
CA ALA A 52 -46.58 7.93 15.31
C ALA A 52 -45.47 8.98 15.25
N ALA A 53 -45.43 9.92 16.20
CA ALA A 53 -44.37 10.91 16.28
C ALA A 53 -42.98 10.27 16.47
N ASN A 54 -42.88 9.26 17.33
CA ASN A 54 -41.65 8.51 17.56
C ASN A 54 -41.29 7.65 16.33
N TYR A 55 -42.29 7.01 15.72
CA TYR A 55 -42.12 6.25 14.49
C TYR A 55 -41.53 7.09 13.34
N HIS A 56 -42.13 8.26 13.06
CA HIS A 56 -41.66 9.16 12.00
C HIS A 56 -40.28 9.74 12.28
N TYR A 57 -39.98 10.07 13.55
CA TYR A 57 -38.63 10.52 13.96
C TYR A 57 -37.56 9.44 13.71
N LEU A 58 -37.81 8.20 14.13
CA LEU A 58 -36.88 7.09 13.93
C LEU A 58 -36.71 6.75 12.44
N ARG A 59 -37.78 6.90 11.64
CA ARG A 59 -37.72 6.76 10.18
C ARG A 59 -36.85 7.83 9.54
N GLU A 60 -37.01 9.10 9.91
CA GLU A 60 -36.16 10.19 9.40
C GLU A 60 -34.69 9.95 9.74
N LYS A 61 -34.40 9.50 10.97
CA LYS A 61 -33.05 9.11 11.38
C LYS A 61 -32.47 7.96 10.57
N ARG A 62 -33.28 6.96 10.22
CA ARG A 62 -32.85 5.85 9.34
C ARG A 62 -32.52 6.36 7.93
N GLU A 63 -33.37 7.19 7.36
CA GLU A 63 -33.14 7.77 6.03
C GLU A 63 -31.92 8.70 6.01
N GLU A 64 -31.66 9.44 7.09
CA GLU A 64 -30.42 10.21 7.27
C GLU A 64 -29.19 9.29 7.27
N ARG A 65 -29.23 8.18 8.01
CA ARG A 65 -28.13 7.19 8.07
C ARG A 65 -27.87 6.52 6.73
N LYS A 66 -28.92 6.16 5.98
CA LYS A 66 -28.79 5.64 4.60
C LYS A 66 -28.03 6.64 3.71
N ARG A 67 -28.38 7.93 3.77
CA ARG A 67 -27.68 8.99 3.02
C ARG A 67 -26.22 9.15 3.46
N GLU A 68 -25.94 9.18 4.76
CA GLU A 68 -24.57 9.24 5.30
C GLU A 68 -23.71 8.07 4.82
N LEU A 69 -24.24 6.85 4.88
CA LEU A 69 -23.55 5.64 4.44
C LEU A 69 -23.27 5.65 2.93
N PHE A 70 -24.24 6.07 2.12
CA PHE A 70 -24.05 6.24 0.69
C PHE A 70 -22.94 7.24 0.38
N GLN A 71 -22.98 8.43 0.98
CA GLN A 71 -21.94 9.45 0.81
C GLN A 71 -20.56 8.93 1.24
N ARG A 72 -20.50 8.18 2.33
CA ARG A 72 -19.26 7.59 2.83
C ARG A 72 -18.70 6.52 1.90
N LYS A 73 -19.56 5.65 1.34
CA LYS A 73 -19.18 4.66 0.32
C LYS A 73 -18.61 5.36 -0.92
N GLU A 74 -19.26 6.43 -1.37
CA GLU A 74 -18.77 7.23 -2.50
C GLU A 74 -17.43 7.93 -2.21
N ILE A 75 -17.24 8.47 -1.01
CA ILE A 75 -15.96 9.07 -0.59
C ILE A 75 -14.84 8.02 -0.61
N ILE A 76 -15.08 6.82 -0.09
CA ILE A 76 -14.07 5.74 -0.11
C ILE A 76 -13.77 5.32 -1.54
N ARG A 77 -14.81 5.11 -2.35
CA ARG A 77 -14.66 4.70 -3.75
C ARG A 77 -13.81 5.71 -4.50
N LYS A 78 -14.13 6.99 -4.38
CA LYS A 78 -13.36 8.08 -4.98
C LYS A 78 -11.92 8.13 -4.48
N ARG A 79 -11.70 8.02 -3.15
CA ARG A 79 -10.33 7.96 -2.59
C ARG A 79 -9.52 6.78 -3.12
N LYS A 80 -10.17 5.63 -3.32
CA LYS A 80 -9.52 4.45 -3.90
C LYS A 80 -9.16 4.68 -5.37
N GLU A 81 -10.07 5.26 -6.14
CA GLU A 81 -9.83 5.62 -7.54
C GLU A 81 -8.68 6.63 -7.66
N ASP A 82 -8.70 7.70 -6.86
CA ASP A 82 -7.65 8.73 -6.83
C ASP A 82 -6.28 8.13 -6.46
N ALA A 83 -6.22 7.31 -5.41
CA ALA A 83 -4.97 6.66 -4.98
C ALA A 83 -4.46 5.64 -6.01
N ARG A 84 -5.37 4.92 -6.68
CA ARG A 84 -5.01 3.96 -7.73
C ARG A 84 -4.47 4.67 -8.97
N GLU A 85 -5.01 5.83 -9.32
CA GLU A 85 -4.51 6.64 -10.43
C GLU A 85 -3.14 7.24 -10.10
N GLU A 86 -2.93 7.70 -8.86
CA GLU A 86 -1.60 8.14 -8.41
C GLU A 86 -0.57 7.00 -8.50
N GLU A 87 -0.91 5.81 -7.99
CA GLU A 87 -0.07 4.61 -8.09
C GLU A 87 0.33 4.32 -9.53
N LYS A 88 -0.67 4.33 -10.43
CA LYS A 88 -0.48 4.08 -11.86
C LYS A 88 0.41 5.13 -12.50
N ASN A 89 0.20 6.41 -12.19
CA ASN A 89 1.02 7.50 -12.74
C ASN A 89 2.50 7.34 -12.36
N LYS A 90 2.78 6.90 -11.13
CA LYS A 90 4.15 6.64 -10.66
C LYS A 90 4.76 5.41 -11.31
N VAL A 91 3.97 4.36 -11.55
CA VAL A 91 4.39 3.18 -12.31
C VAL A 91 4.75 3.56 -13.76
N GLU A 92 3.91 4.35 -14.43
CA GLU A 92 4.16 4.79 -15.81
C GLU A 92 5.34 5.77 -15.90
N GLN A 93 5.55 6.62 -14.88
CA GLN A 93 6.74 7.47 -14.78
C GLN A 93 8.03 6.64 -14.85
N VAL A 94 8.14 5.57 -14.03
CA VAL A 94 9.33 4.70 -14.02
C VAL A 94 9.44 3.90 -15.30
N ARG A 95 8.31 3.46 -15.89
CA ARG A 95 8.31 2.77 -17.18
C ARG A 95 8.86 3.66 -18.30
N ALA A 96 8.43 4.92 -18.37
CA ALA A 96 8.97 5.86 -19.34
C ALA A 96 10.48 6.11 -19.14
N ALA A 97 10.94 6.20 -17.87
CA ALA A 97 12.35 6.30 -17.56
C ALA A 97 13.14 5.05 -18.02
N TYR A 98 12.57 3.86 -17.83
CA TYR A 98 13.15 2.60 -18.29
C TYR A 98 13.28 2.54 -19.82
N GLU A 99 12.24 2.92 -20.56
CA GLU A 99 12.28 2.97 -22.03
C GLU A 99 13.34 3.95 -22.54
N ALA A 100 13.43 5.14 -21.93
CA ALA A 100 14.48 6.11 -22.24
C ALA A 100 15.88 5.56 -21.96
N PHE A 101 16.02 4.82 -20.87
CA PHE A 101 17.26 4.15 -20.48
C PHE A 101 17.64 3.02 -21.46
N GLU A 102 16.71 2.19 -21.92
CA GLU A 102 17.01 1.16 -22.93
C GLU A 102 17.50 1.79 -24.24
N ILE A 103 16.91 2.91 -24.65
CA ILE A 103 17.35 3.66 -25.83
C ILE A 103 18.78 4.18 -25.64
N SER A 104 19.13 4.75 -24.49
CA SER A 104 20.49 5.27 -24.24
C SER A 104 21.54 4.15 -24.21
N VAL A 105 21.22 3.02 -23.58
CA VAL A 105 22.11 1.83 -23.57
C VAL A 105 22.33 1.30 -24.99
N SER A 106 21.28 1.26 -25.83
CA SER A 106 21.43 0.84 -27.23
C SER A 106 22.37 1.74 -28.05
N ARG A 107 22.54 2.99 -27.61
CA ARG A 107 23.46 4.00 -28.17
C ARG A 107 24.84 3.99 -27.51
N SER A 108 25.10 3.05 -26.59
CA SER A 108 26.32 2.98 -25.78
C SER A 108 26.56 4.22 -24.90
N GLU A 109 25.48 4.89 -24.49
CA GLU A 109 25.53 6.01 -23.54
C GLU A 109 25.36 5.47 -22.11
N SER A 110 26.26 5.86 -21.20
CA SER A 110 26.17 5.49 -19.78
C SER A 110 25.81 6.70 -18.93
N THR A 111 24.79 6.60 -18.08
CA THR A 111 24.42 7.66 -17.13
C THR A 111 25.02 7.36 -15.77
N GLN A 112 25.71 8.33 -15.17
CA GLN A 112 26.16 8.23 -13.78
C GLN A 112 24.97 8.37 -12.83
N LEU A 113 24.88 7.47 -11.84
CA LEU A 113 23.79 7.46 -10.87
C LEU A 113 23.94 8.51 -9.76
N GLY A 114 25.17 9.00 -9.54
CA GLY A 114 25.48 9.89 -8.43
C GLY A 114 25.25 9.21 -7.07
N PRO A 115 25.05 9.97 -5.98
CA PRO A 115 24.78 9.41 -4.66
C PRO A 115 23.41 8.72 -4.61
N ILE A 116 23.43 7.41 -4.31
CA ILE A 116 22.25 6.55 -4.19
C ILE A 116 21.79 6.40 -2.73
N ASP A 117 22.46 7.05 -1.78
CA ASP A 117 22.04 7.10 -0.39
C ASP A 117 20.73 7.92 -0.29
N SER A 118 19.61 7.27 -0.53
CA SER A 118 18.31 7.92 -0.71
C SER A 118 17.20 6.95 -0.39
N GLN A 119 16.00 7.50 -0.18
CA GLN A 119 14.80 6.71 -0.11
C GLN A 119 14.12 6.68 -1.48
N PHE A 120 13.64 5.53 -1.89
CA PHE A 120 12.79 5.35 -3.05
C PHE A 120 11.43 4.84 -2.58
N ASP A 121 10.39 5.62 -2.81
CA ASP A 121 9.02 5.19 -2.56
C ASP A 121 8.61 4.21 -3.66
N LEU A 122 7.95 3.11 -3.26
CA LEU A 122 7.68 1.95 -4.10
C LEU A 122 6.20 1.90 -4.51
N TYR A 123 5.98 1.76 -5.82
CA TYR A 123 4.66 1.70 -6.43
C TYR A 123 4.48 0.39 -7.21
N CYS A 124 3.40 -0.33 -6.99
CA CYS A 124 3.07 -1.59 -7.63
C CYS A 124 1.55 -1.78 -7.65
N MET A 125 0.98 -1.87 -8.85
CA MET A 125 -0.47 -2.05 -9.04
C MET A 125 -0.97 -3.36 -8.44
N ASP A 126 -0.22 -4.46 -8.60
CA ASP A 126 -0.59 -5.76 -8.03
C ASP A 126 -0.60 -5.71 -6.50
N TYR A 127 0.37 -5.00 -5.90
CA TYR A 127 0.39 -4.79 -4.45
C TYR A 127 -0.80 -3.94 -4.00
N PHE A 128 -1.08 -2.84 -4.70
CA PHE A 128 -2.20 -1.97 -4.41
C PHE A 128 -3.53 -2.75 -4.41
N ASP A 129 -3.76 -3.57 -5.43
CA ASP A 129 -5.00 -4.34 -5.55
C ASP A 129 -5.15 -5.40 -4.44
N CYS A 130 -4.04 -5.89 -3.86
CA CYS A 130 -4.05 -6.85 -2.74
C CYS A 130 -4.15 -6.22 -1.35
N PHE A 131 -3.52 -5.07 -1.13
CA PHE A 131 -3.26 -4.50 0.21
C PHE A 131 -3.87 -3.12 0.45
N TYR A 132 -4.61 -2.55 -0.50
CA TYR A 132 -5.23 -1.25 -0.30
C TYR A 132 -6.18 -1.25 0.91
N ASP A 133 -5.86 -0.45 1.92
CA ASP A 133 -6.69 -0.21 3.09
C ASP A 133 -7.11 1.26 3.13
N PRO A 134 -8.43 1.56 2.97
CA PRO A 134 -8.94 2.93 3.06
C PRO A 134 -9.01 3.46 4.51
N SER A 135 -8.65 2.66 5.52
CA SER A 135 -8.63 3.09 6.91
C SER A 135 -7.57 4.17 7.18
N PRO A 136 -7.75 5.03 8.19
CA PRO A 136 -6.72 5.99 8.61
C PRO A 136 -5.38 5.36 9.03
N HIS A 137 -5.40 4.05 9.33
CA HIS A 137 -4.22 3.28 9.72
C HIS A 137 -3.63 2.49 8.53
N GLY A 138 -4.20 2.64 7.33
CA GLY A 138 -3.68 2.00 6.12
C GLY A 138 -2.24 2.43 5.86
N TYR A 139 -1.34 1.45 5.73
CA TYR A 139 0.06 1.69 5.44
C TYR A 139 0.21 2.06 3.96
N GLN A 140 0.07 3.35 3.65
CA GLN A 140 0.17 3.82 2.27
C GLN A 140 1.62 3.95 1.80
N ARG A 141 2.54 4.20 2.73
CA ARG A 141 3.96 4.32 2.41
C ARG A 141 4.54 2.93 2.16
N ARG A 142 5.43 2.82 1.18
CA ARG A 142 6.23 1.63 0.88
C ARG A 142 7.53 2.17 0.34
N TYR A 143 8.67 1.66 0.80
CA TYR A 143 9.94 2.21 0.37
C TYR A 143 11.08 1.20 0.46
N VAL A 144 12.13 1.46 -0.31
CA VAL A 144 13.47 0.97 -0.03
C VAL A 144 14.36 2.18 0.25
N ARG A 145 15.14 2.12 1.32
CA ARG A 145 16.04 3.20 1.72
C ARG A 145 17.45 2.69 1.78
N PHE A 146 18.38 3.51 1.29
CA PHE A 146 19.79 3.20 1.25
C PHE A 146 20.62 4.25 2.01
N GLU A 147 21.61 3.78 2.76
CA GLU A 147 22.48 4.62 3.59
C GLU A 147 23.89 4.02 3.59
N TYR A 148 24.91 4.87 3.42
CA TYR A 148 26.30 4.46 3.62
C TYR A 148 26.54 4.17 5.10
N GLY A 149 27.33 3.13 5.39
CA GLY A 149 27.76 2.82 6.76
C GLY A 149 28.47 4.00 7.42
N ASP A 150 28.29 4.15 8.74
CA ASP A 150 28.85 5.28 9.47
C ASP A 150 30.39 5.32 9.36
N ARG A 151 30.95 6.52 9.21
CA ARG A 151 32.39 6.77 8.90
C ARG A 151 33.32 6.54 10.10
N GLY A 152 33.02 5.57 10.95
CA GLY A 152 33.73 5.32 12.21
C GLY A 152 34.93 4.38 12.08
N GLU A 153 34.84 3.34 11.26
CA GLU A 153 35.91 2.35 11.08
C GLU A 153 35.97 1.91 9.62
N VAL A 154 37.09 2.20 8.96
CA VAL A 154 37.46 1.84 7.56
C VAL A 154 36.40 2.23 6.54
N HIS A 155 36.72 3.17 5.63
CA HIS A 155 35.86 3.57 4.50
C HIS A 155 35.18 2.38 3.80
N SER A 156 34.02 1.99 4.30
CA SER A 156 33.23 0.98 3.66
C SER A 156 32.35 1.73 2.68
N ASP A 157 32.73 1.68 1.41
CA ASP A 157 31.86 2.12 0.31
C ASP A 157 30.63 1.20 0.15
N ASP A 158 30.31 0.40 1.17
CA ASP A 158 29.13 -0.44 1.19
C ASP A 158 27.91 0.38 1.59
N LEU A 159 26.86 0.17 0.82
CA LEU A 159 25.54 0.68 1.04
C LEU A 159 24.76 -0.34 1.85
N THR A 160 24.22 0.09 2.98
CA THR A 160 23.21 -0.67 3.72
C THR A 160 21.83 -0.29 3.21
N GLY A 161 20.87 -1.20 3.32
CA GLY A 161 19.52 -0.96 2.85
C GLY A 161 18.47 -1.40 3.87
N ARG A 162 17.31 -0.74 3.83
CA ARG A 162 16.11 -1.18 4.55
C ARG A 162 14.93 -1.18 3.60
N PHE A 163 14.28 -2.32 3.48
CA PHE A 163 13.09 -2.54 2.69
C PHE A 163 11.86 -2.57 3.61
N TRP A 164 10.88 -1.74 3.32
CA TRP A 164 9.67 -1.60 4.14
C TRP A 164 8.42 -1.57 3.26
N LEU A 165 7.49 -2.51 3.49
CA LEU A 165 6.15 -2.47 2.88
C LEU A 165 5.05 -2.22 3.92
N ASN A 166 5.17 -2.82 5.10
CA ASN A 166 4.21 -2.73 6.19
C ASN A 166 4.88 -3.21 7.50
N PRO A 167 4.23 -3.11 8.68
CA PRO A 167 4.87 -3.50 9.94
C PRO A 167 5.31 -4.97 10.07
N LYS A 168 4.78 -5.87 9.24
CA LYS A 168 5.21 -7.28 9.19
C LYS A 168 6.36 -7.50 8.21
N VAL A 169 6.45 -6.65 7.18
CA VAL A 169 7.43 -6.76 6.10
C VAL A 169 8.38 -5.56 6.19
N ASP A 170 9.38 -5.74 7.04
CA ASP A 170 10.42 -4.77 7.37
C ASP A 170 11.74 -5.52 7.51
N PHE A 171 12.62 -5.35 6.53
CA PHE A 171 13.86 -6.12 6.43
C PHE A 171 15.05 -5.20 6.18
N GLU A 172 16.13 -5.46 6.88
CA GLU A 172 17.44 -4.95 6.53
C GLU A 172 18.04 -5.78 5.39
N LEU A 173 18.79 -5.11 4.52
CA LEU A 173 19.46 -5.71 3.38
C LEU A 173 20.95 -5.91 3.70
N VAL A 174 21.50 -7.01 3.20
CA VAL A 174 22.95 -7.27 3.28
C VAL A 174 23.69 -6.10 2.60
N PRO A 175 24.77 -5.58 3.21
CA PRO A 175 25.57 -4.51 2.62
C PRO A 175 26.06 -4.87 1.22
N PHE A 176 26.04 -3.91 0.30
CA PHE A 176 26.46 -4.12 -1.09
C PHE A 176 27.14 -2.88 -1.66
N LYS A 177 27.96 -3.07 -2.71
CA LYS A 177 28.54 -1.95 -3.45
C LYS A 177 27.51 -1.30 -4.36
N ALA A 178 27.32 0.00 -4.19
CA ALA A 178 26.44 0.79 -5.05
C ALA A 178 26.96 0.76 -6.51
N PRO A 179 26.08 0.57 -7.51
CA PRO A 179 26.48 0.72 -8.90
C PRO A 179 26.82 2.20 -9.19
N GLU A 180 27.90 2.45 -9.93
CA GLU A 180 28.31 3.81 -10.31
C GLU A 180 27.49 4.37 -11.48
N CYS A 181 27.09 3.47 -12.39
CA CYS A 181 26.37 3.79 -13.62
C CYS A 181 25.08 2.99 -13.71
N SER A 182 24.09 3.58 -14.39
CA SER A 182 22.89 2.85 -14.79
C SER A 182 23.26 1.71 -15.72
N SER A 183 22.64 0.54 -15.51
CA SER A 183 22.94 -0.64 -16.32
C SER A 183 21.73 -1.57 -16.40
N LEU A 184 21.69 -2.40 -17.44
CA LEU A 184 20.72 -3.50 -17.56
C LEU A 184 21.01 -4.64 -16.56
N LYS A 185 22.04 -4.50 -15.73
CA LYS A 185 22.41 -5.51 -14.75
C LYS A 185 21.41 -5.52 -13.61
N HIS A 186 20.98 -6.72 -13.29
CA HIS A 186 20.17 -7.01 -12.13
C HIS A 186 21.08 -7.25 -10.92
N HIS A 187 20.79 -6.59 -9.81
CA HIS A 187 21.48 -6.77 -8.54
C HIS A 187 20.60 -7.59 -7.62
N GLU A 188 20.96 -8.86 -7.41
CA GLU A 188 20.31 -9.67 -6.39
C GLU A 188 20.85 -9.28 -5.02
N ILE A 189 19.95 -8.92 -4.11
CA ILE A 189 20.26 -8.50 -2.75
C ILE A 189 19.46 -9.35 -1.78
N TYR A 190 20.13 -9.85 -0.76
CA TYR A 190 19.54 -10.69 0.26
C TYR A 190 19.16 -9.87 1.49
N THR A 191 18.14 -10.32 2.21
CA THR A 191 17.84 -9.82 3.55
C THR A 191 18.95 -10.27 4.51
N THR A 192 19.22 -9.50 5.57
CA THR A 192 20.30 -9.81 6.54
C THR A 192 20.06 -11.12 7.29
N ASP A 193 18.81 -11.56 7.41
CA ASP A 193 18.44 -12.86 7.97
C ASP A 193 18.58 -14.03 6.97
N GLY A 194 18.95 -13.75 5.72
CA GLY A 194 19.16 -14.71 4.65
C GLY A 194 17.90 -15.41 4.15
N ARG A 195 16.70 -14.99 4.58
CA ARG A 195 15.44 -15.68 4.26
C ARG A 195 14.93 -15.38 2.86
N PHE A 196 15.20 -14.17 2.37
CA PHE A 196 14.66 -13.70 1.11
C PHE A 196 15.73 -13.02 0.28
N SER A 197 15.54 -13.06 -1.03
CA SER A 197 16.24 -12.20 -1.97
C SER A 197 15.26 -11.31 -2.71
N MET A 198 15.78 -10.18 -3.18
CA MET A 198 15.09 -9.26 -4.07
C MET A 198 16.04 -8.84 -5.18
N VAL A 199 15.48 -8.49 -6.33
CA VAL A 199 16.26 -8.04 -7.48
C VAL A 199 16.06 -6.56 -7.67
N LEU A 200 17.15 -5.81 -7.59
CA LEU A 200 17.20 -4.37 -7.80
C LEU A 200 17.82 -4.02 -9.15
N GLN A 201 17.24 -3.01 -9.80
CA GLN A 201 17.74 -2.46 -11.04
C GLN A 201 17.65 -0.95 -10.98
N PHE A 202 18.80 -0.27 -10.98
CA PHE A 202 18.87 1.19 -10.98
C PHE A 202 18.81 1.70 -12.41
N ILE A 203 17.79 2.50 -12.72
CA ILE A 203 17.52 2.99 -14.07
C ILE A 203 18.23 4.32 -14.29
N ASP A 204 18.09 5.22 -13.33
CA ASP A 204 18.79 6.49 -13.26
C ASP A 204 18.90 6.92 -11.79
N LYS A 205 19.31 8.17 -11.54
CA LYS A 205 19.49 8.72 -10.18
C LYS A 205 18.20 8.84 -9.37
N ASP A 206 17.03 8.82 -10.02
CA ASP A 206 15.70 9.09 -9.46
C ASP A 206 14.78 7.87 -9.52
N HIS A 207 15.11 6.85 -10.31
CA HIS A 207 14.24 5.71 -10.57
C HIS A 207 14.95 4.35 -10.43
N LEU A 208 14.24 3.39 -9.82
CA LEU A 208 14.67 2.00 -9.75
C LEU A 208 13.50 1.04 -9.98
N ILE A 209 13.82 -0.21 -10.29
CA ILE A 209 12.88 -1.33 -10.33
C ILE A 209 13.31 -2.35 -9.27
N LEU A 210 12.36 -2.75 -8.42
CA LEU A 210 12.56 -3.76 -7.39
C LEU A 210 11.60 -4.92 -7.67
N ARG A 211 12.14 -6.14 -7.75
CA ARG A 211 11.35 -7.37 -7.89
C ARG A 211 11.43 -8.17 -6.59
N ALA A 212 10.27 -8.54 -6.07
CA ALA A 212 10.11 -9.26 -4.82
C ALA A 212 9.21 -10.48 -5.02
N SER A 213 9.51 -11.59 -4.35
CA SER A 213 8.67 -12.78 -4.39
C SER A 213 7.36 -12.56 -3.63
N ARG A 214 6.32 -13.31 -4.00
CA ARG A 214 5.06 -13.35 -3.27
C ARG A 214 5.28 -13.72 -1.79
N ASP A 215 6.16 -14.67 -1.51
CA ASP A 215 6.44 -15.12 -0.15
C ASP A 215 6.99 -14.00 0.75
N LEU A 216 7.86 -13.13 0.21
CA LEU A 216 8.35 -11.95 0.92
C LEU A 216 7.24 -10.91 1.10
N VAL A 217 6.45 -10.64 0.05
CA VAL A 217 5.37 -9.64 0.09
C VAL A 217 4.26 -10.02 1.09
N PHE A 218 3.93 -11.31 1.17
CA PHE A 218 2.93 -11.87 2.09
C PHE A 218 3.55 -12.40 3.39
N TRP A 219 4.79 -12.01 3.70
CA TRP A 219 5.45 -12.47 4.90
C TRP A 219 4.63 -12.14 6.17
N GLY A 220 4.46 -13.16 7.02
CA GLY A 220 3.61 -13.08 8.21
C GLY A 220 2.10 -13.27 7.95
N THR A 221 1.66 -13.41 6.69
CA THR A 221 0.29 -13.74 6.28
C THR A 221 0.24 -14.62 5.00
N PRO A 222 0.91 -15.79 4.98
CA PRO A 222 1.00 -16.62 3.76
C PRO A 222 -0.33 -17.21 3.29
N GLN A 223 -1.35 -17.21 4.15
CA GLN A 223 -2.70 -17.70 3.82
C GLN A 223 -3.44 -16.74 2.87
N ASP A 224 -3.00 -15.48 2.80
CA ASP A 224 -3.60 -14.42 2.01
C ASP A 224 -2.92 -14.22 0.64
N SER A 225 -1.97 -15.10 0.25
CA SER A 225 -1.10 -15.03 -0.94
C SER A 225 -1.82 -15.02 -2.30
N ARG A 226 -2.65 -14.01 -2.51
CA ARG A 226 -3.34 -13.66 -3.75
C ARG A 226 -2.44 -12.72 -4.55
N GLY A 227 -2.27 -12.94 -5.84
CA GLY A 227 -1.46 -12.07 -6.70
C GLY A 227 -0.43 -12.84 -7.54
N PRO A 228 0.48 -12.12 -8.22
CA PRO A 228 1.52 -12.73 -9.04
C PRO A 228 2.60 -13.40 -8.18
N GLU A 229 3.40 -14.25 -8.82
CA GLU A 229 4.56 -14.89 -8.16
C GLU A 229 5.66 -13.88 -7.83
N THR A 230 5.79 -12.87 -8.68
CA THR A 230 6.75 -11.79 -8.54
C THR A 230 6.01 -10.47 -8.60
N PHE A 231 6.18 -9.65 -7.56
CA PHE A 231 5.72 -8.27 -7.53
C PHE A 231 6.82 -7.38 -8.10
N ILE A 232 6.45 -6.51 -9.04
CA ILE A 232 7.35 -5.53 -9.64
C ILE A 232 7.01 -4.16 -9.08
N PHE A 233 7.89 -3.66 -8.22
CA PHE A 233 7.80 -2.33 -7.65
C PHE A 233 8.61 -1.34 -8.47
N MET A 234 7.94 -0.25 -8.84
CA MET A 234 8.50 0.92 -9.49
C MET A 234 8.89 1.93 -8.41
N GLY A 235 10.18 2.16 -8.25
CA GLY A 235 10.73 3.04 -7.23
C GLY A 235 10.97 4.45 -7.74
N VAL A 236 10.50 5.46 -7.00
CA VAL A 236 10.74 6.87 -7.27
C VAL A 236 11.44 7.51 -6.07
N ARG A 237 12.56 8.19 -6.32
CA ARG A 237 13.36 8.86 -5.27
C ARG A 237 12.54 9.89 -4.53
N ASN A 238 12.58 9.83 -3.20
CA ASN A 238 11.92 10.74 -2.28
C ASN A 238 12.85 11.12 -1.11
N ASP A 239 13.62 12.19 -1.29
CA ASP A 239 14.54 12.70 -0.27
C ASP A 239 13.91 13.74 0.67
N TRP A 240 12.59 13.90 0.67
CA TRP A 240 11.91 14.92 1.48
C TRP A 240 12.24 14.81 2.97
N GLY A 241 12.37 13.58 3.49
CA GLY A 241 12.77 13.33 4.88
C GLY A 241 14.19 13.80 5.21
N LYS A 242 15.16 13.57 4.32
CA LYS A 242 16.54 14.05 4.47
C LYS A 242 16.61 15.57 4.36
N GLN A 243 15.86 16.14 3.42
CA GLN A 243 15.77 17.60 3.24
C GLN A 243 15.23 18.28 4.50
N LEU A 244 14.12 17.79 5.05
CA LEU A 244 13.55 18.32 6.30
C LEU A 244 14.51 18.21 7.49
N GLN A 245 15.21 17.09 7.64
CA GLN A 245 16.21 16.94 8.70
C GLN A 245 17.40 17.89 8.53
N ALA A 246 17.89 18.08 7.29
CA ALA A 246 18.94 19.04 7.00
C ALA A 246 18.49 20.48 7.32
N PHE A 247 17.26 20.85 6.93
CA PHE A 247 16.67 22.13 7.29
C PHE A 247 16.54 22.32 8.81
N ALA A 248 16.07 21.31 9.55
CA ALA A 248 15.94 21.37 11.00
C ALA A 248 17.31 21.53 11.70
N ARG A 249 18.36 20.86 11.20
CA ARG A 249 19.74 21.01 11.72
C ARG A 249 20.32 22.40 11.44
N MET A 250 19.98 23.03 10.31
CA MET A 250 20.41 24.41 10.02
C MET A 250 19.72 25.45 10.91
N LEU A 251 18.53 25.15 11.43
CA LEU A 251 17.76 26.04 12.32
C LEU A 251 18.17 25.93 13.80
N HIS A 252 18.99 24.92 14.15
CA HIS A 252 19.51 24.71 15.51
C HIS A 252 21.03 24.45 15.45
N PRO A 253 21.87 25.50 15.33
CA PRO A 253 23.33 25.40 15.38
C PRO A 253 23.86 25.02 16.76
#